data_AF-A0A0D2MMI5-F1
#
_entry.id   AF-A0A0D2MMI5-F1
#
_cell.length_a   1.000
_cell.length_b   1.000
_cell.length_c   1.000
_cell.angle_alpha   90.00
_cell.angle_beta   90.00
_cell.angle_gamma   90.00
#
_symmetry.space_group_name_H-M   'P 1'
#
loop_
_entity.id
_entity.type
_entity.pdbx_description
1 polymer ?
#
loop_
_entity_poly.entity_id
_entity_poly.type
_entity_poly.pdbx_seq_one_letter_code
_entity_poly.pdbx_strand_id
1 'polypeptide(L)'
;MFAHGRFALVGTGCILESVGDWSPVRYSDSAARGTIATISNGDKSFEAHFVLSKLSEARFALVDRPGLAGPLRVVRLVNKDGAVAMSIMLHKPGDAQTAAWDALRQRYGDSVSLEAP
;
A
#
# COMPACT_ATOMS: atom_id res chain seq x y z
N MET A 1 13.71 9.41 -3.92
CA MET A 1 13.61 8.06 -3.33
C MET A 1 12.34 8.03 -2.50
N PHE A 2 11.38 7.15 -2.80
CA PHE A 2 10.18 7.03 -1.96
C PHE A 2 10.59 6.59 -0.55
N ALA A 3 9.92 7.10 0.48
CA ALA A 3 10.14 6.64 1.85
C ALA A 3 9.80 5.15 1.95
N HIS A 4 10.42 4.46 2.91
CA HIS A 4 9.97 3.15 3.32
C HIS A 4 8.47 3.19 3.64
N GLY A 5 7.72 2.21 3.12
CA GLY A 5 6.34 1.96 3.48
C GLY A 5 6.29 1.07 4.71
N ARG A 6 5.37 1.37 5.64
CA ARG A 6 4.88 0.39 6.60
C ARG A 6 3.67 -0.32 6.00
N PHE A 7 3.84 -1.59 5.66
CA PHE A 7 2.81 -2.48 5.16
C PHE A 7 2.11 -3.12 6.34
N ALA A 8 0.80 -2.91 6.46
CA ALA A 8 -0.03 -3.45 7.53
C ALA A 8 -1.14 -4.31 6.92
N LEU A 9 -1.11 -5.60 7.26
CA LEU A 9 -2.14 -6.58 6.96
C LEU A 9 -2.91 -6.90 8.24
N VAL A 10 -4.23 -6.78 8.19
CA VAL A 10 -5.11 -7.17 9.29
C VAL A 10 -5.76 -8.50 8.93
N GLY A 11 -5.40 -9.55 9.68
CA GLY A 11 -6.00 -10.86 9.56
C GLY A 11 -7.02 -11.13 10.67
N THR A 12 -7.64 -12.30 10.64
CA THR A 12 -8.52 -12.77 11.71
C THR A 12 -7.68 -13.13 12.94
N GLY A 13 -7.51 -12.18 13.85
CA GLY A 13 -6.85 -12.39 15.15
C GLY A 13 -5.44 -11.83 15.27
N CYS A 14 -4.87 -11.23 14.22
CA CYS A 14 -3.58 -10.55 14.31
C CYS A 14 -3.46 -9.40 13.31
N ILE A 15 -2.53 -8.49 13.61
CA ILE A 15 -2.04 -7.47 12.68
C ILE A 15 -0.57 -7.78 12.43
N LEU A 16 -0.19 -7.89 11.17
CA LEU A 16 1.21 -7.98 10.76
C LEU A 16 1.63 -6.63 10.16
N GLU A 17 2.68 -6.03 10.74
CA GLU A 17 3.30 -4.82 10.21
C GLU A 17 4.75 -5.11 9.81
N SER A 18 5.14 -4.67 8.62
CA SER A 18 6.54 -4.67 8.19
C SER A 18 6.91 -3.33 7.56
N VAL A 19 8.17 -2.93 7.69
CA VAL A 19 8.71 -1.73 7.05
C VAL A 19 9.64 -2.18 5.92
N GLY A 20 9.40 -1.66 4.71
CA GLY A 20 10.17 -2.02 3.54
C GLY A 20 10.04 -0.99 2.43
N ASP A 21 10.77 -1.20 1.34
CA ASP A 21 10.69 -0.35 0.17
C ASP A 21 9.46 -0.66 -0.68
N TRP A 22 8.96 0.36 -1.39
CA TRP A 22 7.90 0.20 -2.39
C TRP A 22 8.39 -0.45 -3.69
N SER A 23 9.70 -0.65 -3.83
CA SER A 23 10.34 -1.06 -5.07
C SER A 23 11.54 -1.98 -4.81
N PRO A 24 11.89 -2.88 -5.75
CA PRO A 24 11.24 -3.10 -7.04
C PRO A 24 9.92 -3.89 -6.92
N VAL A 25 8.96 -3.58 -7.80
CA VAL A 25 7.74 -4.38 -7.98
C VAL A 25 7.98 -5.42 -9.07
N ARG A 26 7.75 -6.70 -8.76
CA ARG A 26 7.83 -7.81 -9.70
C ARG A 26 6.41 -8.27 -10.06
N TYR A 27 6.17 -8.61 -11.33
CA TYR A 27 4.89 -9.12 -11.78
C TYR A 27 5.03 -10.55 -12.28
N SER A 28 4.06 -11.39 -11.97
CA SER A 28 3.98 -12.77 -12.44
C SER A 28 2.53 -13.18 -12.64
N ASP A 29 2.25 -13.95 -13.69
CA ASP A 29 0.91 -14.48 -13.93
C ASP A 29 0.76 -15.88 -13.31
N SER A 30 -0.40 -16.10 -12.69
CA SER A 30 -0.81 -17.39 -12.15
C SER A 30 -2.11 -17.83 -12.81
N ALA A 31 -2.14 -19.04 -13.38
CA ALA A 31 -3.34 -19.58 -14.01
C ALA A 31 -4.58 -19.60 -13.08
N ALA A 32 -4.37 -19.78 -11.77
CA ALA A 32 -5.44 -19.86 -10.78
C ALA A 32 -5.82 -18.51 -10.15
N ARG A 33 -4.93 -17.51 -10.20
CA ARG A 33 -5.09 -16.25 -9.43
C ARG A 33 -5.06 -14.99 -10.29
N GLY A 34 -4.64 -15.09 -11.55
CA GLY A 34 -4.35 -13.95 -12.43
C GLY A 34 -3.00 -13.32 -12.12
N THR A 35 -2.82 -12.07 -12.50
CA THR A 35 -1.57 -11.32 -12.29
C THR A 35 -1.35 -11.00 -10.81
N ILE A 36 -0.14 -11.31 -10.34
CA ILE A 36 0.34 -11.07 -8.98
C ILE A 36 1.44 -10.01 -9.04
N ALA A 37 1.26 -8.91 -8.33
CA ALA A 37 2.32 -7.94 -8.06
C ALA A 37 3.02 -8.30 -6.74
N THR A 38 4.34 -8.26 -6.73
CA THR A 38 5.16 -8.67 -5.59
C THR A 38 6.14 -7.56 -5.22
N ILE A 39 6.19 -7.23 -3.93
CA ILE A 39 7.17 -6.31 -3.35
C ILE A 39 7.96 -7.11 -2.31
N SER A 40 9.30 -7.04 -2.37
CA SER A 40 10.17 -7.78 -1.46
C SER A 40 11.43 -7.00 -1.15
N ASN A 41 11.91 -7.09 0.08
CA ASN A 41 13.22 -6.56 0.46
C ASN A 41 14.34 -7.43 -0.15
N GLY A 42 15.48 -6.83 -0.44
CA GLY A 42 16.63 -7.53 -1.01
C GLY A 42 17.19 -8.63 -0.09
N ASP A 43 17.04 -8.45 1.22
CA ASP A 43 17.46 -9.41 2.26
C ASP A 43 16.42 -10.51 2.54
N LYS A 44 15.27 -10.49 1.85
CA LYS A 44 14.14 -11.42 2.01
C LYS A 44 13.50 -11.42 3.40
N SER A 45 13.76 -10.39 4.21
CA SER A 45 13.10 -10.21 5.52
C SER A 45 11.59 -9.96 5.40
N PHE A 46 11.16 -9.49 4.23
CA PHE A 46 9.77 -9.16 3.93
C PHE A 46 9.46 -9.41 2.46
N GLU A 47 8.26 -9.96 2.23
CA GLU A 47 7.65 -10.09 0.91
C GLU A 47 6.14 -9.95 1.03
N ALA A 48 5.54 -9.17 0.13
CA ALA A 48 4.10 -8.98 0.01
C ALA A 48 3.66 -9.27 -1.42
N HIS A 49 2.57 -10.03 -1.54
CA HIS A 49 1.96 -10.40 -2.81
C HIS A 49 0.55 -9.84 -2.91
N PHE A 50 0.27 -9.16 -4.02
CA PHE A 50 -1.03 -8.57 -4.32
C PHE A 50 -1.60 -9.28 -5.55
N VAL A 51 -2.70 -10.01 -5.35
CA VAL A 51 -3.45 -10.60 -6.46
C VAL A 51 -4.31 -9.50 -7.06
N LEU A 52 -3.88 -8.92 -8.18
CA LEU A 52 -4.46 -7.68 -8.70
C LEU A 52 -5.94 -7.84 -9.08
N SER A 53 -6.32 -9.02 -9.57
CA SER A 53 -7.70 -9.37 -9.92
C SER A 53 -8.68 -9.35 -8.73
N LYS A 54 -8.18 -9.32 -7.48
CA LYS A 54 -8.99 -9.26 -6.26
C LYS A 54 -9.18 -7.86 -5.72
N LEU A 55 -8.37 -6.91 -6.17
CA LEU A 55 -8.47 -5.51 -5.77
C LEU A 55 -9.49 -4.80 -6.67
N SER A 56 -10.19 -3.83 -6.12
CA SER A 56 -11.11 -2.96 -6.85
C SER A 56 -10.69 -1.50 -6.83
N GLU A 57 -9.85 -1.11 -5.87
CA GLU A 57 -9.55 0.30 -5.64
C GLU A 57 -8.26 0.50 -4.84
N ALA A 58 -7.58 1.62 -5.10
CA ALA A 58 -6.56 2.17 -4.22
C ALA A 58 -7.03 3.54 -3.69
N ARG A 59 -7.08 3.71 -2.37
CA ARG A 59 -7.54 4.93 -1.70
C ARG A 59 -6.40 5.64 -0.98
N PHE A 60 -6.26 6.94 -1.21
CA PHE A 60 -5.41 7.81 -0.40
C PHE A 60 -6.19 8.26 0.85
N ALA A 61 -5.58 8.16 2.01
CA ALA A 61 -6.18 8.55 3.28
C ALA A 61 -5.19 9.33 4.15
N LEU A 62 -5.69 10.39 4.77
CA LEU A 62 -5.05 11.06 5.90
C LEU A 62 -5.72 10.54 7.18
N VAL A 63 -4.90 10.04 8.11
CA VAL A 63 -5.40 9.47 9.37
C VAL A 63 -4.76 10.21 10.52
N ASP A 64 -5.56 11.00 11.24
CA ASP A 64 -5.12 11.65 12.47
C ASP A 64 -4.92 10.61 13.57
N ARG A 65 -3.81 10.74 14.30
CA ARG A 65 -3.52 9.88 15.45
C ARG A 65 -3.07 10.75 16.63
N PRO A 66 -3.69 10.59 17.82
CA PRO A 66 -3.25 11.30 19.01
C PRO A 66 -1.75 11.09 19.27
N GLY A 67 -1.03 12.17 19.55
CA GLY A 67 0.40 12.12 19.87
C GLY A 67 1.36 12.17 18.69
N LEU A 68 0.88 12.31 17.44
CA LEU A 68 1.71 12.62 16.28
C LEU A 68 1.56 14.08 15.87
N ALA A 69 2.65 14.68 15.38
CA ALA A 69 2.69 16.08 14.92
C ALA A 69 1.93 16.35 13.61
N GLY A 70 1.27 15.33 13.04
CA GLY A 70 0.49 15.43 11.82
C GLY A 70 -0.16 14.10 11.43
N PRO A 71 -1.02 14.10 10.40
CA PRO A 71 -1.72 12.91 9.95
C PRO A 71 -0.77 11.89 9.33
N LEU A 72 -1.10 10.61 9.52
CA LEU A 72 -0.50 9.53 8.75
C LEU A 72 -1.00 9.61 7.30
N ARG A 73 -0.07 9.46 6.35
CA ARG A 73 -0.35 9.35 4.92
C ARG A 73 -0.40 7.88 4.53
N VAL A 74 -1.57 7.43 4.11
CA VAL A 74 -1.86 5.99 3.92
C VAL A 74 -2.43 5.75 2.53
N VAL A 75 -1.94 4.73 1.84
CA VAL A 75 -2.61 4.13 0.69
C VAL A 75 -3.28 2.85 1.14
N ARG A 76 -4.58 2.72 0.95
CA ARG A 76 -5.36 1.51 1.24
C ARG A 76 -5.68 0.79 -0.06
N LEU A 77 -5.26 -0.46 -0.17
CA LEU A 77 -5.72 -1.35 -1.23
C LEU A 77 -7.02 -2.00 -0.76
N VAL A 78 -8.06 -1.92 -1.58
CA VAL A 78 -9.40 -2.38 -1.25
C VAL A 78 -9.76 -3.56 -2.15
N ASN A 79 -10.28 -4.62 -1.54
CA ASN A 79 -10.79 -5.79 -2.24
C ASN A 79 -12.15 -5.50 -2.88
N LYS A 80 -12.55 -6.35 -3.83
CA LYS A 80 -13.86 -6.28 -4.52
C LYS A 80 -15.08 -6.35 -3.59
N ASP A 81 -14.93 -6.83 -2.36
CA ASP A 81 -15.97 -6.83 -1.32
C ASP A 81 -16.03 -5.53 -0.50
N GLY A 82 -15.19 -4.56 -0.82
CA GLY A 82 -15.06 -3.28 -0.12
C GLY A 82 -14.17 -3.31 1.12
N ALA A 83 -13.64 -4.47 1.51
CA ALA A 83 -12.75 -4.59 2.65
C ALA A 83 -11.32 -4.09 2.32
N VAL A 84 -10.63 -3.52 3.31
CA VAL A 84 -9.22 -3.12 3.15
C VAL A 84 -8.34 -4.37 3.17
N ALA A 85 -7.71 -4.66 2.04
CA ALA A 85 -6.77 -5.78 1.87
C ALA A 85 -5.40 -5.49 2.50
N MET A 86 -4.94 -4.24 2.38
CA MET A 86 -3.64 -3.79 2.88
C MET A 86 -3.69 -2.29 3.12
N SER A 87 -3.06 -1.83 4.20
CA SER A 87 -2.72 -0.42 4.39
C SER A 87 -1.22 -0.23 4.25
N ILE A 88 -0.80 0.75 3.46
CA ILE A 88 0.61 1.09 3.27
C ILE A 88 0.79 2.54 3.70
N MET A 89 1.49 2.75 4.82
CA MET A 89 1.69 4.05 5.43
C MET A 89 3.10 4.55 5.15
N LEU A 90 3.29 5.86 4.94
CA LEU A 90 4.65 6.40 4.95
C LEU A 90 5.30 6.18 6.33
N HIS A 91 6.45 5.53 6.37
CA HIS A 91 7.16 5.29 7.62
C HIS A 91 8.19 6.39 7.88
N LYS A 92 7.97 7.20 8.95
CA LYS A 92 8.83 8.32 9.35
C LYS A 92 9.22 9.22 8.15
N PRO A 93 8.25 9.74 7.37
CA PRO A 93 8.56 10.52 6.19
C PRO A 93 9.22 11.86 6.55
N GLY A 94 10.16 12.31 5.72
CA GLY A 94 10.56 13.71 5.67
C GLY A 94 9.67 14.51 4.72
N ASP A 95 10.00 15.79 4.54
CA ASP A 95 9.21 16.73 3.74
C ASP A 95 9.10 16.30 2.27
N ALA A 96 10.18 15.80 1.68
CA ALA A 96 10.20 15.38 0.28
C ALA A 96 9.27 14.19 0.02
N GLN A 97 9.21 13.21 0.92
CA GLN A 97 8.36 12.03 0.76
C GLN A 97 6.90 12.34 1.06
N THR A 98 6.67 13.24 2.02
CA THR A 98 5.37 13.83 2.28
C THR A 98 4.82 14.54 1.04
N ALA A 99 5.60 15.45 0.46
CA ALA A 99 5.22 16.18 -0.75
C ALA A 99 4.99 15.26 -1.95
N ALA A 100 5.81 14.22 -2.11
CA ALA A 100 5.62 13.23 -3.18
C ALA A 100 4.31 12.46 -3.05
N TRP A 101 3.91 12.08 -1.84
CA TRP A 101 2.62 11.43 -1.60
C TRP A 101 1.46 12.40 -1.85
N ASP A 102 1.56 13.65 -1.39
CA ASP A 102 0.54 14.67 -1.60
C ASP A 102 0.36 14.95 -3.11
N ALA A 103 1.45 14.97 -3.89
CA ALA A 103 1.43 15.10 -5.35
C ALA A 103 0.79 13.90 -6.05
N LEU A 104 1.04 12.67 -5.58
CA LEU A 104 0.37 11.47 -6.12
C LEU A 104 -1.14 11.52 -5.87
N ARG A 105 -1.56 11.85 -4.65
CA ARG A 105 -2.97 12.03 -4.31
C ARG A 105 -3.61 13.14 -5.16
N GLN A 106 -2.93 14.27 -5.34
CA GLN A 106 -3.45 15.36 -6.17
C GLN A 106 -3.61 14.93 -7.64
N ARG A 107 -2.67 14.13 -8.16
CA ARG A 107 -2.69 13.65 -9.55
C ARG A 107 -3.81 12.65 -9.81
N TYR A 108 -4.01 11.72 -8.89
CA TYR A 108 -4.91 10.58 -9.08
C TYR A 108 -6.27 10.73 -8.39
N GLY A 109 -6.42 11.75 -7.54
CA GLY A 109 -7.56 11.92 -6.66
C GLY A 109 -7.44 11.11 -5.37
N ASP A 110 -8.47 11.20 -4.54
CA ASP A 110 -8.54 10.47 -3.26
C ASP A 110 -8.68 8.95 -3.46
N SER A 111 -9.09 8.53 -4.66
CA SER A 111 -9.32 7.14 -5.01
C SER A 111 -9.05 6.88 -6.49
N VAL A 112 -8.52 5.69 -6.78
CA VAL A 112 -8.36 5.16 -8.13
C VAL A 112 -9.08 3.81 -8.20
N SER A 113 -10.06 3.70 -9.10
CA SER A 113 -10.66 2.42 -9.45
C SER A 113 -9.64 1.53 -10.17
N LEU A 114 -9.50 0.31 -9.68
CA LEU A 114 -8.68 -0.74 -10.27
C LEU A 114 -9.63 -1.70 -10.98
N GLU A 115 -10.28 -1.23 -12.05
CA GLU A 115 -10.99 -2.15 -12.92
C GLU A 115 -9.95 -3.02 -13.62
N ALA A 116 -10.12 -4.35 -13.53
CA ALA A 116 -9.39 -5.24 -14.41
C ALA A 116 -9.87 -4.93 -15.84
N PRO A 117 -8.96 -4.79 -16.83
CA PRO A 117 -9.38 -4.76 -18.23
C PRO A 117 -10.16 -6.02 -18.62
#